data_AF-A0A934KK18-F1
#
_entry.id   AF-A0A934KK18-F1
#
_cell.length_a   1.000
_cell.length_b   1.000
_cell.length_c   1.000
_cell.angle_alpha   90.00
_cell.angle_beta   90.00
_cell.angle_gamma   90.00
#
_symmetry.space_group_name_H-M   'P 1'
#
loop_
_entity.id
_entity.type
_entity.pdbx_description
1 polymer ?
#
loop_
_entity_poly.entity_id
_entity_poly.type
_entity_poly.pdbx_seq_one_letter_code
_entity_poly.pdbx_strand_id
1 'polypeptide(L)'
;MDELNAATDVAHQKGYKVSDGGLTGVPLSLMVWKDYWDRGLKNAADDFARRVFSPQSKASSIYDQLPSSAYPNRPFPPAASDIVNRYNWTVQAVSALKSTQVDFVNFHWYLDDAKGFGEVADYLRRVTAKPVISNEVGSGSDSPATVTALMQKALDEHMAYFNWFSEDINIKGSVATGGADAGEQAKSAKP
;
A
#
# COMPACT_ATOMS: atom_id res chain seq x y z
N MET A 1 -3.77 19.72 -2.40
CA MET A 1 -2.51 19.75 -1.63
C MET A 1 -2.46 20.94 -0.69
N ASP A 2 -3.02 22.08 -1.09
CA ASP A 2 -3.13 23.28 -0.25
C ASP A 2 -3.80 22.99 1.11
N GLU A 3 -4.89 22.21 1.13
CA GLU A 3 -5.56 21.81 2.37
C GLU A 3 -4.67 20.97 3.29
N LEU A 4 -3.89 20.03 2.73
CA LEU A 4 -2.96 19.20 3.51
C LEU A 4 -1.84 20.05 4.11
N ASN A 5 -1.28 20.99 3.34
CA ASN A 5 -0.25 21.90 3.85
C ASN A 5 -0.82 22.84 4.93
N ALA A 6 -2.00 23.43 4.71
CA ALA A 6 -2.65 24.28 5.70
C ALA A 6 -2.97 23.53 7.00
N ALA A 7 -3.46 22.29 6.90
CA ALA A 7 -3.67 21.42 8.05
C ALA A 7 -2.35 21.08 8.76
N THR A 8 -1.28 20.84 7.99
CA THR A 8 0.05 20.55 8.52
C THR A 8 0.60 21.75 9.31
N ASP A 9 0.48 22.97 8.78
CA ASP A 9 0.93 24.18 9.47
C ASP A 9 0.25 24.35 10.83
N VAL A 10 -1.07 24.14 10.90
CA VAL A 10 -1.83 24.23 12.15
C VAL A 10 -1.42 23.14 13.15
N ALA A 11 -1.16 21.92 12.69
CA ALA A 11 -0.71 20.82 13.53
C ALA A 11 0.71 21.07 14.08
N HIS A 12 1.62 21.54 13.23
CA HIS A 12 2.99 21.88 13.59
C HIS A 12 3.05 23.04 14.60
N GLN A 13 2.19 24.05 14.49
CA GLN A 13 2.06 25.11 15.50
C GLN A 13 1.67 24.60 16.89
N LYS A 14 1.04 23.41 16.96
CA LYS A 14 0.67 22.73 18.21
C LYS A 14 1.68 21.66 18.62
N GLY A 15 2.78 21.50 17.89
CA GLY A 15 3.81 20.50 18.16
C GLY A 15 3.41 19.06 17.78
N TYR A 16 2.39 18.87 16.95
CA TYR A 16 1.98 17.55 16.48
C TYR A 16 2.67 17.18 15.18
N LYS A 17 3.00 15.89 15.02
CA LYS A 17 3.47 15.34 13.74
C LYS A 17 2.29 14.95 12.86
N VAL A 18 2.48 15.02 11.55
CA VAL A 18 1.45 14.79 10.54
C VAL A 18 1.89 13.72 9.55
N SER A 19 0.94 12.89 9.13
CA SER A 19 1.10 11.97 8.01
C SER A 19 -0.04 12.20 7.00
N ASP A 20 0.07 11.64 5.81
CA ASP A 20 -1.07 11.53 4.90
C ASP A 20 -2.11 10.49 5.35
N GLY A 21 -3.26 10.48 4.67
CA GLY A 21 -4.38 9.58 4.97
C GLY A 21 -4.16 8.11 4.61
N GLY A 22 -3.01 7.74 4.03
CA GLY A 22 -2.68 6.38 3.68
C GLY A 22 -2.79 6.07 2.19
N LEU A 23 -1.66 5.68 1.61
CA LEU A 23 -1.60 5.14 0.25
C LEU A 23 -1.94 3.64 0.26
N THR A 24 -2.76 3.17 -0.69
CA THR A 24 -3.15 1.74 -0.70
C THR A 24 -2.04 0.84 -1.26
N GLY A 25 -1.83 -0.33 -0.64
CA GLY A 25 -0.70 -1.22 -0.94
C GLY A 25 -0.64 -1.80 -2.36
N VAL A 26 -1.79 -2.10 -2.98
CA VAL A 26 -1.82 -2.69 -4.34
C VAL A 26 -1.26 -1.73 -5.41
N PRO A 27 -1.76 -0.48 -5.57
CA PRO A 27 -1.17 0.45 -6.54
C PRO A 27 0.25 0.87 -6.17
N LEU A 28 0.62 0.93 -4.89
CA LEU A 28 2.02 1.13 -4.49
C LEU A 28 2.92 -0.03 -4.94
N SER A 29 2.44 -1.26 -4.82
CA SER A 29 3.17 -2.45 -5.29
C SER A 29 3.40 -2.40 -6.80
N LEU A 30 2.45 -1.87 -7.57
CA LEU A 30 2.66 -1.61 -9.01
C LEU A 30 3.76 -0.57 -9.27
N MET A 31 3.88 0.46 -8.42
CA MET A 31 4.96 1.44 -8.52
C MET A 31 6.32 0.82 -8.20
N VAL A 32 6.41 -0.07 -7.20
CA VAL A 32 7.65 -0.81 -6.89
C VAL A 32 8.04 -1.73 -8.04
N TRP A 33 7.08 -2.51 -8.55
CA TRP A 33 7.30 -3.36 -9.73
C TRP A 33 7.81 -2.52 -10.92
N LYS A 34 7.17 -1.38 -11.19
CA LYS A 34 7.57 -0.48 -12.28
C LYS A 34 8.97 0.10 -12.06
N ASP A 35 9.33 0.48 -10.84
CA ASP A 35 10.68 0.98 -10.54
C ASP A 35 11.74 -0.07 -10.83
N TYR A 36 11.53 -1.33 -10.44
CA TYR A 36 12.44 -2.42 -10.81
C TYR A 36 12.52 -2.59 -12.33
N TRP A 37 11.38 -2.56 -13.01
CA TRP A 37 11.32 -2.71 -14.46
C TRP A 37 12.07 -1.60 -15.19
N ASP A 38 11.80 -0.34 -14.86
CA ASP A 38 12.40 0.85 -15.49
C ASP A 38 13.90 0.93 -15.23
N ARG A 39 14.38 0.40 -14.10
CA ARG A 39 15.82 0.32 -13.75
C ARG A 39 16.52 -0.89 -14.38
N GLY A 40 15.83 -1.67 -15.20
CA GLY A 40 16.37 -2.87 -15.85
C GLY A 40 16.52 -4.08 -14.92
N LEU A 41 15.99 -4.02 -13.69
CA LEU A 41 16.03 -5.09 -12.69
C LEU A 41 14.89 -6.11 -12.92
N LYS A 42 14.77 -6.63 -14.15
CA LYS A 42 13.63 -7.45 -14.58
C LYS A 42 13.41 -8.69 -13.72
N ASN A 43 14.48 -9.38 -13.30
CA ASN A 43 14.38 -10.54 -12.41
C ASN A 43 13.81 -10.16 -11.03
N ALA A 44 14.15 -8.97 -10.51
CA ALA A 44 13.60 -8.48 -9.25
C ALA A 44 12.13 -8.07 -9.40
N ALA A 45 11.77 -7.45 -10.53
CA ALA A 45 10.38 -7.15 -10.88
C ALA A 45 9.53 -8.43 -10.94
N ASP A 46 10.03 -9.48 -11.62
CA ASP A 46 9.35 -10.78 -11.72
C ASP A 46 9.22 -11.48 -10.36
N ASP A 47 10.29 -11.46 -9.53
CA ASP A 47 10.26 -12.00 -8.17
C ASP A 47 9.22 -11.27 -7.29
N PHE A 48 9.24 -9.94 -7.33
CA PHE A 48 8.30 -9.10 -6.60
C PHE A 48 6.86 -9.38 -7.02
N ALA A 49 6.58 -9.35 -8.33
CA ALA A 49 5.24 -9.63 -8.85
C ALA A 49 4.73 -11.01 -8.43
N ARG A 50 5.59 -12.03 -8.49
CA ARG A 50 5.22 -13.41 -8.13
C ARG A 50 4.84 -13.53 -6.65
N ARG A 51 5.52 -12.81 -5.76
CA ARG A 51 5.21 -12.84 -4.31
C ARG A 51 3.94 -12.04 -4.00
N VAL A 52 3.88 -10.80 -4.47
CA VAL A 52 2.88 -9.82 -4.05
C VAL A 52 1.54 -10.02 -4.78
N PHE A 53 1.59 -10.38 -6.07
CA PHE A 53 0.41 -10.63 -6.91
C PHE A 53 0.16 -12.13 -7.13
N SER A 54 0.65 -13.00 -6.24
CA SER A 54 0.49 -14.46 -6.40
C SER A 54 -0.98 -14.87 -6.59
N PRO A 55 -1.27 -16.05 -7.17
CA PRO A 55 -2.64 -16.54 -7.34
C PRO A 55 -3.46 -16.61 -6.04
N GLN A 56 -2.78 -16.74 -4.89
CA GLN A 56 -3.41 -16.78 -3.57
C GLN A 56 -3.65 -15.38 -2.98
N SER A 57 -3.09 -14.32 -3.58
CA SER A 57 -3.24 -12.95 -3.08
C SER A 57 -4.55 -12.32 -3.56
N LYS A 58 -5.05 -11.35 -2.79
CA LYS A 58 -6.21 -10.51 -3.15
C LYS A 58 -6.02 -9.74 -4.47
N ALA A 59 -4.77 -9.65 -4.95
CA ALA A 59 -4.38 -8.93 -6.16
C ALA A 59 -3.95 -9.87 -7.30
N SER A 60 -4.31 -11.16 -7.25
CA SER A 60 -3.91 -12.18 -8.21
C SER A 60 -4.21 -11.85 -9.68
N SER A 61 -5.31 -11.14 -9.95
CA SER A 61 -5.71 -10.75 -11.31
C SER A 61 -4.69 -9.84 -12.01
N ILE A 62 -3.80 -9.19 -11.26
CA ILE A 62 -2.76 -8.29 -11.79
C ILE A 62 -1.59 -9.06 -12.38
N TYR A 63 -1.21 -10.20 -11.81
CA TYR A 63 0.05 -10.89 -12.13
C TYR A 63 0.18 -11.24 -13.61
N ASP A 64 -0.85 -11.84 -14.20
CA ASP A 64 -0.84 -12.27 -15.60
C ASP A 64 -0.93 -11.11 -16.60
N GLN A 65 -1.21 -9.90 -16.13
CA GLN A 65 -1.31 -8.71 -16.96
C GLN A 65 0.00 -7.91 -16.99
N LEU A 66 0.88 -8.08 -16.01
CA LEU A 66 2.15 -7.37 -15.94
C LEU A 66 3.13 -7.87 -17.01
N PRO A 67 3.96 -6.97 -17.57
CA PRO A 67 5.18 -7.38 -18.25
C PRO A 67 6.01 -8.30 -17.36
N SER A 68 6.72 -9.22 -17.98
CA SER A 68 7.67 -10.10 -17.31
C SER A 68 8.83 -10.42 -18.22
N SER A 69 9.90 -11.03 -17.72
CA SER A 69 11.00 -11.48 -18.58
C SER A 69 10.53 -12.45 -19.68
N ALA A 70 9.50 -13.25 -19.40
CA ALA A 70 8.88 -14.15 -20.38
C ALA A 70 7.95 -13.43 -21.38
N TYR A 71 7.31 -12.33 -20.95
CA TYR A 71 6.34 -11.58 -21.74
C TYR A 71 6.59 -10.06 -21.64
N PRO A 72 7.69 -9.54 -22.19
CA PRO A 72 8.13 -8.16 -21.94
C PRO A 72 7.27 -7.08 -22.61
N ASN A 73 6.44 -7.46 -23.57
CA ASN A 73 5.63 -6.53 -24.37
C ASN A 73 4.17 -6.41 -23.89
N ARG A 74 3.83 -6.94 -22.71
CA ARG A 74 2.50 -6.72 -22.13
C ARG A 74 2.30 -5.23 -21.82
N PRO A 75 1.07 -4.71 -21.88
CA PRO A 75 0.80 -3.33 -21.53
C PRO A 75 0.97 -3.09 -20.03
N PHE A 76 1.36 -1.87 -19.67
CA PHE A 76 1.36 -1.39 -18.29
C PHE A 76 0.79 0.04 -18.23
N PRO A 77 -0.07 0.37 -17.24
CA PRO A 77 -0.65 -0.50 -16.21
C PRO A 77 -1.60 -1.59 -16.77
N PRO A 78 -1.97 -2.61 -15.97
CA PRO A 78 -2.96 -3.63 -16.34
C PRO A 78 -4.26 -3.02 -16.87
N ALA A 79 -4.95 -3.67 -17.80
CA ALA A 79 -6.08 -3.08 -18.54
C ALA A 79 -7.38 -2.92 -17.73
N ALA A 80 -7.41 -3.32 -16.46
CA ALA A 80 -8.58 -3.15 -15.60
C ALA A 80 -8.73 -1.67 -15.17
N SER A 81 -9.88 -1.06 -15.49
CA SER A 81 -10.05 0.41 -15.39
C SER A 81 -9.96 0.95 -13.96
N ASP A 82 -10.32 0.16 -12.95
CA ASP A 82 -10.23 0.53 -11.54
C ASP A 82 -8.77 0.61 -11.07
N ILE A 83 -7.94 -0.39 -11.40
CA ILE A 83 -6.53 -0.40 -11.00
C ILE A 83 -5.73 0.68 -11.73
N VAL A 84 -6.04 0.99 -13.00
CA VAL A 84 -5.40 2.09 -13.73
C VAL A 84 -5.64 3.43 -13.04
N ASN A 85 -6.89 3.72 -12.66
CA ASN A 85 -7.23 4.96 -11.98
C ASN A 85 -6.55 5.06 -10.61
N ARG A 86 -6.58 3.98 -9.81
CA ARG A 86 -5.90 3.92 -8.51
C ARG A 86 -4.39 4.07 -8.64
N TYR A 87 -3.78 3.44 -9.63
CA TYR A 87 -2.35 3.58 -9.93
C TYR A 87 -2.01 5.02 -10.30
N ASN A 88 -2.73 5.63 -11.24
CA ASN A 88 -2.50 7.01 -11.67
C ASN A 88 -2.68 8.01 -10.51
N TRP A 89 -3.70 7.82 -9.68
CA TRP A 89 -3.89 8.62 -8.47
C TRP A 89 -2.72 8.45 -7.50
N THR A 90 -2.26 7.21 -7.27
CA THR A 90 -1.13 6.92 -6.36
C THR A 90 0.16 7.56 -6.86
N VAL A 91 0.43 7.55 -8.17
CA VAL A 91 1.56 8.26 -8.79
C VAL A 91 1.49 9.77 -8.48
N GLN A 92 0.32 10.38 -8.65
CA GLN A 92 0.12 11.80 -8.35
C GLN A 92 0.28 12.09 -6.85
N ALA A 93 -0.28 11.25 -5.99
CA ALA A 93 -0.20 11.39 -4.53
C ALA A 93 1.25 11.30 -4.04
N VAL A 94 2.00 10.28 -4.45
CA VAL A 94 3.43 10.13 -4.10
C VAL A 94 4.24 11.33 -4.60
N SER A 95 4.00 11.78 -5.83
CA SER A 95 4.69 12.95 -6.38
C SER A 95 4.41 14.20 -5.57
N ALA A 96 3.17 14.38 -5.10
CA ALA A 96 2.79 15.54 -4.31
C ALA A 96 3.38 15.49 -2.89
N LEU A 97 3.35 14.33 -2.23
CA LEU A 97 3.90 14.12 -0.89
C LEU A 97 5.38 14.49 -0.79
N LYS A 98 6.15 14.37 -1.87
CA LYS A 98 7.54 14.85 -1.93
C LYS A 98 7.69 16.33 -1.58
N SER A 99 6.67 17.14 -1.89
CA SER A 99 6.69 18.60 -1.73
C SER A 99 5.91 19.11 -0.52
N THR A 100 5.19 18.24 0.19
CA THR A 100 4.42 18.64 1.38
C THR A 100 5.28 18.63 2.63
N GLN A 101 4.79 19.29 3.68
CA GLN A 101 5.47 19.38 4.97
C GLN A 101 5.16 18.21 5.93
N VAL A 102 4.43 17.18 5.47
CA VAL A 102 4.13 16.01 6.32
C VAL A 102 5.41 15.35 6.83
N ASP A 103 5.36 14.86 8.06
CA ASP A 103 6.48 14.23 8.76
C ASP A 103 6.69 12.78 8.34
N PHE A 104 5.60 12.11 7.93
CA PHE A 104 5.59 10.71 7.53
C PHE A 104 4.82 10.52 6.23
N VAL A 105 5.20 9.50 5.48
CA VAL A 105 4.36 8.89 4.44
C VAL A 105 3.74 7.62 5.00
N ASN A 106 2.42 7.55 4.96
CA ASN A 106 1.64 6.41 5.43
C ASN A 106 1.20 5.55 4.24
N PHE A 107 1.17 4.24 4.44
CA PHE A 107 0.55 3.32 3.50
C PHE A 107 -0.18 2.20 4.21
N HIS A 108 -1.23 1.68 3.59
CA HIS A 108 -2.04 0.59 4.10
C HIS A 108 -1.62 -0.71 3.41
N TRP A 109 -1.52 -1.80 4.17
CA TRP A 109 -1.02 -3.07 3.68
C TRP A 109 -1.93 -4.23 4.08
N TYR A 110 -2.51 -4.89 3.08
CA TYR A 110 -3.41 -6.05 3.26
C TYR A 110 -2.95 -7.28 2.45
N LEU A 111 -1.66 -7.33 2.12
CA LEU A 111 -1.04 -8.41 1.36
C LEU A 111 -0.16 -9.23 2.30
N ASP A 112 0.02 -10.53 2.01
CA ASP A 112 0.66 -11.43 2.99
C ASP A 112 2.20 -11.42 2.92
N ASP A 113 2.78 -10.70 1.96
CA ASP A 113 4.21 -10.74 1.67
C ASP A 113 5.00 -9.68 2.45
N ALA A 114 5.61 -10.09 3.57
CA ALA A 114 6.43 -9.21 4.39
C ALA A 114 7.64 -8.62 3.66
N LYS A 115 8.25 -9.35 2.72
CA LYS A 115 9.37 -8.80 1.94
C LYS A 115 8.89 -7.63 1.07
N GLY A 116 7.76 -7.79 0.39
CA GLY A 116 7.12 -6.76 -0.43
C GLY A 116 6.69 -5.52 0.37
N PHE A 117 6.21 -5.71 1.61
CA PHE A 117 5.95 -4.59 2.54
C PHE A 117 7.19 -3.72 2.74
N GLY A 118 8.35 -4.34 2.97
CA GLY A 118 9.64 -3.64 3.05
C GLY A 118 10.04 -2.93 1.77
N GLU A 119 9.92 -3.61 0.64
CA GLU A 119 10.28 -3.04 -0.66
C GLU A 119 9.40 -1.81 -1.01
N VAL A 120 8.14 -1.79 -0.60
CA VAL A 120 7.26 -0.61 -0.67
C VAL A 120 7.75 0.51 0.26
N ALA A 121 8.08 0.19 1.51
CA ALA A 121 8.61 1.19 2.45
C ALA A 121 9.92 1.83 1.93
N ASP A 122 10.85 1.02 1.43
CA ASP A 122 12.10 1.46 0.83
C ASP A 122 11.89 2.32 -0.41
N TYR A 123 10.96 1.92 -1.28
CA TYR A 123 10.58 2.72 -2.43
C TYR A 123 10.09 4.10 -2.01
N LEU A 124 9.13 4.16 -1.07
CA LEU A 124 8.56 5.41 -0.57
C LEU A 124 9.62 6.31 0.06
N ARG A 125 10.48 5.78 0.94
CA ARG A 125 11.59 6.55 1.53
C ARG A 125 12.48 7.14 0.45
N ARG A 126 12.85 6.36 -0.57
CA ARG A 126 13.74 6.81 -1.64
C ARG A 126 13.11 7.91 -2.50
N VAL A 127 11.84 7.79 -2.86
CA VAL A 127 11.21 8.74 -3.80
C VAL A 127 10.68 10.01 -3.13
N THR A 128 10.36 9.93 -1.83
CA THR A 128 9.84 11.07 -1.06
C THR A 128 10.86 11.73 -0.14
N ALA A 129 11.95 11.03 0.19
CA ALA A 129 12.92 11.42 1.22
C ALA A 129 12.30 11.63 2.62
N LYS A 130 11.16 10.99 2.89
CA LYS A 130 10.45 11.06 4.16
C LYS A 130 10.47 9.72 4.91
N PRO A 131 10.43 9.74 6.25
CA PRO A 131 10.12 8.56 7.05
C PRO A 131 8.79 7.92 6.62
N VAL A 132 8.70 6.60 6.74
CA VAL A 132 7.52 5.82 6.34
C VAL A 132 6.92 5.14 7.57
N ILE A 133 5.59 5.11 7.61
CA ILE A 133 4.79 4.43 8.64
C ILE A 133 3.68 3.62 7.97
N SER A 134 3.00 2.78 8.76
CA SER A 134 1.77 2.13 8.32
C SER A 134 0.77 2.07 9.48
N ASN A 135 -0.33 2.81 9.36
CA ASN A 135 -1.39 2.81 10.38
C ASN A 135 -2.47 1.73 10.14
N GLU A 136 -2.36 0.97 9.05
CA GLU A 136 -3.28 -0.10 8.69
C GLU A 136 -2.52 -1.25 8.04
N VAL A 137 -2.18 -2.25 8.86
CA VAL A 137 -1.62 -3.51 8.39
C VAL A 137 -2.54 -4.65 8.77
N GLY A 138 -3.04 -5.37 7.78
CA GLY A 138 -3.81 -6.59 7.96
C GLY A 138 -3.34 -7.68 7.01
N SER A 139 -3.95 -8.86 7.13
CA SER A 139 -3.69 -10.00 6.26
C SER A 139 -5.00 -10.71 5.96
N GLY A 140 -5.10 -11.32 4.79
CA GLY A 140 -6.19 -12.27 4.49
C GLY A 140 -5.92 -13.67 5.04
N SER A 141 -4.74 -13.88 5.62
CA SER A 141 -4.28 -15.15 6.17
C SER A 141 -4.38 -15.15 7.69
N ASP A 142 -4.97 -16.22 8.24
CA ASP A 142 -4.97 -16.47 9.69
C ASP A 142 -3.65 -17.10 10.19
N SER A 143 -2.63 -17.17 9.33
CA SER A 143 -1.33 -17.76 9.66
C SER A 143 -0.57 -16.88 10.66
N PRO A 144 -0.25 -17.38 11.87
CA PRO A 144 0.59 -16.64 12.82
C PRO A 144 1.97 -16.31 12.26
N ALA A 145 2.48 -17.14 11.34
CA ALA A 145 3.75 -16.89 10.67
C ALA A 145 3.69 -15.66 9.77
N THR A 146 2.57 -15.45 9.06
CA THR A 146 2.37 -14.26 8.21
C THR A 146 2.30 -12.99 9.06
N VAL A 147 1.50 -13.02 10.12
CA VAL A 147 1.37 -11.89 11.07
C VAL A 147 2.72 -11.55 11.69
N THR A 148 3.44 -12.55 12.20
CA THR A 148 4.75 -12.37 12.84
C THR A 148 5.77 -11.81 11.84
N ALA A 149 5.78 -12.29 10.60
CA ALA A 149 6.70 -11.81 9.58
C ALA A 149 6.44 -10.34 9.22
N LEU A 150 5.17 -9.91 9.12
CA LEU A 150 4.81 -8.52 8.84
C LEU A 150 5.19 -7.60 10.01
N MET A 151 4.88 -7.99 11.25
CA MET A 151 5.26 -7.24 12.44
C MET A 151 6.78 -7.13 12.58
N GLN A 152 7.50 -8.24 12.41
CA GLN A 152 8.96 -8.24 12.44
C GLN A 152 9.52 -7.32 11.36
N LYS A 153 8.94 -7.34 10.16
CA LYS A 153 9.39 -6.45 9.10
C LYS A 153 9.21 -4.99 9.47
N ALA A 154 8.12 -4.59 10.10
CA ALA A 154 7.95 -3.20 10.55
C ALA A 154 9.03 -2.77 11.57
N LEU A 155 9.47 -3.69 12.44
CA LEU A 155 10.59 -3.46 13.35
C LEU A 155 11.92 -3.32 12.61
N ASP A 156 12.20 -4.21 11.66
CA ASP A 156 13.42 -4.18 10.83
C ASP A 156 13.50 -2.90 9.99
N GLU A 157 12.34 -2.40 9.56
CA GLU A 157 12.16 -1.15 8.82
C GLU A 157 12.19 0.10 9.74
N HIS A 158 12.38 -0.08 11.04
CA HIS A 158 12.41 0.98 12.06
C HIS A 158 11.22 1.94 11.96
N MET A 159 10.03 1.42 11.67
CA MET A 159 8.83 2.25 11.56
C MET A 159 8.48 2.87 12.91
N ALA A 160 8.34 4.19 12.95
CA ALA A 160 7.97 4.91 14.18
C ALA A 160 6.55 4.56 14.66
N TYR A 161 5.66 4.23 13.70
CA TYR A 161 4.30 3.82 13.96
C TYR A 161 3.93 2.65 13.04
N PHE A 162 3.38 1.61 13.65
CA PHE A 162 2.82 0.43 12.99
C PHE A 162 1.54 0.04 13.73
N ASN A 163 0.42 -0.07 13.02
CA ASN A 163 -0.84 -0.46 13.62
C ASN A 163 -1.44 -1.65 12.87
N TRP A 164 -1.65 -2.75 13.61
CA TRP A 164 -2.32 -3.92 13.08
C TRP A 164 -3.82 -3.65 13.02
N PHE A 165 -4.39 -3.71 11.82
CA PHE A 165 -5.80 -3.52 11.56
C PHE A 165 -6.44 -4.85 11.20
N SER A 166 -7.39 -5.26 12.04
CA SER A 166 -8.29 -6.37 11.78
C SER A 166 -9.68 -5.78 11.66
N GLU A 167 -10.29 -5.84 10.48
CA GLU A 167 -11.72 -5.54 10.38
C GLU A 167 -12.49 -6.59 11.19
N ASP A 168 -13.41 -6.16 12.05
CA ASP A 168 -14.54 -6.98 12.49
C ASP A 168 -15.49 -7.16 11.29
N ILE A 169 -15.05 -7.86 10.25
CA ILE A 169 -15.92 -8.27 9.15
C ILE A 169 -16.83 -9.37 9.67
N ASN A 170 -18.03 -9.00 10.16
CA ASN A 170 -19.20 -9.82 10.47
C ASN A 170 -19.01 -11.33 10.22
N ILE A 171 -18.23 -12.00 11.05
CA ILE A 171 -18.30 -13.44 11.19
C ILE A 171 -19.67 -13.65 11.82
N LYS A 172 -20.54 -14.49 11.24
CA LYS A 172 -21.78 -14.89 11.91
C LYS A 172 -21.42 -15.41 13.32
N GLY A 173 -21.61 -14.57 14.34
CA GLY A 173 -21.31 -14.89 15.73
C GLY A 173 -20.32 -13.98 16.47
N SER A 174 -19.66 -13.00 15.82
CA SER A 174 -18.82 -12.02 16.55
C SER A 174 -19.58 -10.73 16.88
N VAL A 175 -19.42 -10.23 18.11
CA VAL A 175 -19.91 -8.92 18.54
C VAL A 175 -18.87 -7.89 18.11
N ALA A 176 -19.17 -7.14 17.05
CA ALA A 176 -18.30 -6.07 16.55
C ALA A 176 -18.25 -4.91 17.56
N THR A 177 -17.05 -4.44 17.88
CA THR A 177 -16.86 -3.09 18.45
C THR A 177 -16.31 -2.21 17.35
N GLY A 178 -17.22 -1.52 16.66
CA GLY A 178 -17.01 -0.95 15.34
C GLY A 178 -15.85 0.04 15.21
N GLY A 179 -15.19 -0.08 14.05
CA GLY A 179 -14.27 0.89 13.46
C GLY A 179 -14.31 0.69 11.94
N ALA A 180 -15.45 0.99 11.32
CA ALA A 180 -15.60 0.85 9.88
C ALA A 180 -15.02 2.08 9.17
N ASP A 181 -14.02 1.83 8.33
CA ASP A 181 -13.53 2.80 7.35
C ASP A 181 -14.57 2.90 6.23
N ALA A 182 -15.19 4.07 6.08
CA ALA A 182 -16.29 4.32 5.17
C ALA A 182 -15.76 4.55 3.74
N GLY A 183 -15.20 3.51 3.13
CA GLY A 183 -14.61 3.58 1.78
C GLY A 183 -15.10 2.52 0.79
N GLU A 184 -15.52 1.33 1.23
CA GLU A 184 -15.63 0.18 0.32
C GLU A 184 -16.99 -0.53 0.26
N GLN A 185 -18.10 0.10 0.66
CA GLN A 185 -19.44 -0.46 0.42
C GLN A 185 -20.44 0.56 -0.10
N ALA A 186 -20.36 0.83 -1.40
CA ALA A 186 -21.47 1.39 -2.15
C ALA A 186 -21.66 0.62 -3.46
N LYS A 187 -22.16 -0.63 -3.39
CA LYS A 187 -22.78 -1.29 -4.55
C LYS A 187 -24.06 -2.04 -4.17
N SER A 188 -25.15 -1.50 -4.74
CA SER A 188 -26.45 -2.10 -5.04
C SER A 188 -27.34 -2.57 -3.90
N ALA A 189 -28.22 -1.67 -3.47
CA ALA A 189 -29.64 -2.00 -3.38
C ALA A 189 -30.39 -1.04 -4.32
N LYS A 190 -30.92 -1.57 -5.43
CA LYS A 190 -32.00 -0.92 -6.17
C LYS A 190 -33.32 -1.54 -5.68
N PRO A 191 -34.40 -0.75 -5.61
CA PRO A 191 -35.72 -1.20 -5.14
C PRO A 191 -36.33 -2.28 -6.03
#